data_AF-A0AA50E082-F1
#
_entry.id   AF-A0AA50E082-F1
#
_cell.length_a   1.000
_cell.length_b   1.000
_cell.length_c   1.000
_cell.angle_alpha   90.00
_cell.angle_beta   90.00
_cell.angle_gamma   90.00
#
_symmetry.space_group_name_H-M   'P 1'
#
loop_
_entity.id
_entity.type
_entity.pdbx_description
1 polymer ?
#
loop_
_entity_poly.entity_id
_entity_poly.type
_entity_poly.pdbx_seq_one_letter_code
_entity_poly.pdbx_strand_id
1 'polypeptide(L)'
;MIEPLGFTRNSLVTSLGTIVYYEATEAPWVEAVDSLGDRQTLVFLHGFGGGSSAYEWSKVYPAFAADYRVLAPDLLGWGAPTIR
;
A
#
# COMPACT_ATOMS: atom_id res chain seq x y z
N MET A 1 3.03 -8.91 -9.64
CA MET A 1 3.02 -8.30 -8.30
C MET A 1 2.76 -9.40 -7.29
N ILE A 2 3.46 -9.43 -6.17
CA ILE A 2 3.07 -10.27 -5.04
C ILE A 2 2.20 -9.37 -4.16
N GLU A 3 0.93 -9.74 -4.00
CA GLU A 3 0.04 -9.14 -3.01
C GLU A 3 0.17 -9.99 -1.74
N PRO A 4 0.72 -9.42 -0.65
CA PRO A 4 0.82 -10.15 0.61
C PRO A 4 -0.57 -10.51 1.13
N LEU A 5 -0.67 -11.64 1.84
CA LEU A 5 -1.91 -12.05 2.48
C LEU A 5 -2.51 -10.88 3.27
N GLY A 6 -3.82 -10.64 3.17
CA GLY A 6 -4.52 -9.58 3.91
C GLY A 6 -4.26 -8.14 3.45
N PHE A 7 -3.49 -7.96 2.35
CA PHE A 7 -3.32 -6.66 1.71
C PHE A 7 -4.21 -6.53 0.47
N THR A 8 -4.77 -5.34 0.29
CA THR A 8 -5.60 -5.00 -0.85
C THR A 8 -4.97 -3.89 -1.67
N ARG A 9 -5.13 -3.98 -2.98
CA ARG A 9 -4.81 -2.92 -3.94
C ARG A 9 -5.99 -1.97 -4.06
N ASN A 10 -5.78 -0.72 -3.68
CA ASN A 10 -6.74 0.37 -3.81
C ASN A 10 -6.24 1.44 -4.78
N SER A 11 -7.16 2.32 -5.19
CA SER A 11 -6.82 3.50 -6.00
C SER A 11 -7.51 4.75 -5.46
N LEU A 12 -6.83 5.89 -5.59
CA LEU A 12 -7.33 7.20 -5.19
C LEU A 12 -7.17 8.16 -6.36
N VAL A 13 -8.29 8.72 -6.83
CA VAL A 13 -8.29 9.77 -7.86
C VAL A 13 -7.95 11.11 -7.20
N THR A 14 -6.95 11.79 -7.74
CA THR A 14 -6.53 13.14 -7.32
C THR A 14 -6.60 14.09 -8.51
N SER A 15 -6.44 15.40 -8.27
CA SER A 15 -6.34 16.40 -9.35
C SER A 15 -5.11 16.21 -10.25
N LEU A 16 -4.09 15.49 -9.80
CA LEU A 16 -2.84 15.25 -10.52
C LEU A 16 -2.77 13.88 -11.20
N GLY A 17 -3.82 13.06 -11.04
CA GLY A 17 -3.87 11.69 -11.53
C GLY A 17 -4.31 10.71 -10.46
N THR A 18 -4.27 9.42 -10.78
CA THR A 18 -4.65 8.37 -9.84
C THR A 18 -3.42 7.77 -9.19
N ILE A 19 -3.48 7.63 -7.87
CA ILE A 19 -2.49 6.89 -7.08
C ILE A 19 -3.04 5.48 -6.85
N VAL A 20 -2.26 4.46 -7.20
CA VAL A 20 -2.52 3.08 -6.77
C VAL A 20 -1.73 2.85 -5.49
N TYR A 21 -2.34 2.23 -4.49
CA TYR A 21 -1.67 1.94 -3.22
C TYR A 21 -2.11 0.60 -2.64
N TYR A 22 -1.24 0.05 -1.79
CA TYR A 22 -1.50 -1.20 -1.08
C TYR A 22 -1.59 -0.90 0.42
N GLU A 23 -2.60 -1.48 1.06
CA GLU A 23 -2.79 -1.37 2.50
C GLU A 23 -3.31 -2.69 3.06
N ALA A 24 -3.08 -2.92 4.35
CA ALA A 24 -3.64 -4.06 5.05
C ALA A 24 -5.12 -3.78 5.36
N THR A 25 -6.02 -4.59 4.83
CA THR A 25 -7.47 -4.42 5.02
C THR A 25 -8.14 -5.63 5.67
N GLU A 26 -7.46 -6.77 5.73
CA GLU A 26 -8.04 -8.04 6.18
C GLU A 26 -7.09 -8.79 7.15
N ALA A 27 -7.60 -9.88 7.70
CA ALA A 27 -6.84 -10.80 8.52
C ALA A 27 -5.57 -11.30 7.79
N PRO A 28 -4.45 -11.50 8.50
CA PRO A 28 -4.30 -11.47 9.96
C PRO A 28 -3.97 -10.08 10.54
N TRP A 29 -4.00 -9.01 9.73
CA TRP A 29 -3.49 -7.70 10.15
C TRP A 29 -4.57 -6.76 10.69
N VAL A 30 -5.80 -6.96 10.22
CA VAL A 30 -6.98 -6.19 10.59
C VAL A 30 -8.00 -7.14 11.19
N GLU A 31 -8.24 -7.01 12.49
CA GLU A 31 -9.29 -7.74 13.20
C GLU A 31 -10.61 -6.95 13.18
N ALA A 32 -11.75 -7.63 13.35
CA ALA A 32 -13.08 -6.99 13.29
C ALA A 32 -13.32 -5.88 14.34
N VAL A 33 -12.48 -5.83 15.38
CA VAL A 33 -12.54 -4.86 16.50
C VAL A 33 -11.37 -3.87 16.45
N ASP A 34 -10.53 -3.95 15.43
CA ASP A 34 -9.28 -3.22 15.32
C ASP A 34 -9.55 -1.78 14.87
N SER A 35 -9.30 -0.82 15.76
CA SER A 35 -9.31 0.59 15.41
C SER A 35 -8.02 0.93 14.66
N LEU A 36 -7.97 0.60 13.36
CA LEU A 36 -6.90 1.05 12.47
C LEU A 36 -6.64 2.56 12.54
N GLY A 37 -7.66 3.34 12.95
CA GLY A 37 -7.55 4.79 13.19
C GLY A 37 -6.64 5.18 14.36
N ASP A 38 -6.34 4.27 15.29
CA ASP A 38 -5.47 4.54 16.45
C ASP A 38 -3.99 4.21 16.15
N ARG A 39 -3.71 3.46 15.08
CA ARG A 39 -2.34 3.13 14.66
C ARG A 39 -1.68 4.31 13.94
N GLN A 40 -0.39 4.50 14.18
CA GLN A 40 0.40 5.45 13.39
C GLN A 40 0.47 4.99 11.93
N THR A 41 0.37 5.94 11.00
CA THR A 41 0.49 5.65 9.57
C THR A 41 1.95 5.57 9.16
N LEU A 42 2.35 4.47 8.52
CA LEU A 42 3.68 4.26 7.97
C LEU A 42 3.59 4.14 6.45
N VAL A 43 4.26 5.05 5.74
CA VAL A 43 4.23 5.12 4.28
C VAL A 43 5.54 4.61 3.68
N PHE A 44 5.46 3.63 2.78
CA PHE A 44 6.59 3.06 2.05
C PHE A 44 6.66 3.65 0.64
N LEU A 45 7.62 4.55 0.42
CA LEU A 45 7.88 5.15 -0.89
C LEU A 45 8.99 4.37 -1.61
N HIS A 46 8.74 3.99 -2.85
CA HIS A 46 9.73 3.32 -3.71
C HIS A 46 10.68 4.35 -4.36
N GLY A 47 11.73 3.84 -5.02
CA GLY A 47 12.73 4.68 -5.67
C GLY A 47 12.31 5.24 -7.04
N PHE A 48 13.28 5.81 -7.76
CA PHE A 48 13.11 6.23 -9.15
C PHE A 48 13.86 5.28 -10.08
N GLY A 49 13.25 4.93 -11.22
CA GLY A 49 13.87 4.08 -12.24
C GLY A 49 12.83 3.29 -13.03
N GLY A 50 13.22 2.81 -14.21
CA GLY A 50 12.35 1.97 -15.03
C GLY A 50 11.93 0.71 -14.27
N GLY A 51 10.62 0.51 -14.09
CA GLY A 51 10.07 -0.63 -13.36
C GLY A 51 9.98 -0.46 -11.84
N SER A 52 10.39 0.68 -11.27
CA SER A 52 10.22 0.95 -9.84
C SER A 52 8.74 1.12 -9.49
N SER A 53 8.33 0.54 -8.37
CA SER A 53 6.95 0.48 -7.88
C SER A 53 6.92 0.04 -6.41
N ALA A 54 5.75 0.08 -5.78
CA ALA A 54 5.48 -0.46 -4.45
C ALA A 54 5.88 -1.95 -4.29
N TYR A 55 6.07 -2.67 -5.41
CA TYR A 55 6.58 -4.04 -5.41
C TYR A 55 7.93 -4.20 -4.69
N GLU A 56 8.80 -3.18 -4.74
CA GLU A 56 10.13 -3.19 -4.08
C GLU A 56 10.01 -3.47 -2.57
N TRP A 57 8.91 -3.03 -1.96
CA TRP A 57 8.63 -3.18 -0.54
C TRP A 57 7.70 -4.35 -0.20
N SER A 58 7.18 -5.10 -1.19
CA SER A 58 6.15 -6.15 -0.99
C SER A 58 6.54 -7.27 -0.03
N LYS A 59 7.84 -7.50 0.17
CA LYS A 59 8.36 -8.48 1.14
C LYS A 59 8.72 -7.89 2.51
N VAL A 60 8.59 -6.58 2.67
CA VAL A 60 9.05 -5.82 3.84
C VAL A 60 7.88 -5.18 4.58
N TYR A 61 7.03 -4.42 3.88
CA TYR A 61 5.93 -3.71 4.52
C TYR A 61 4.93 -4.59 5.31
N PRO A 62 4.72 -5.90 5.01
CA PRO A 62 3.84 -6.74 5.82
C PRO A 62 4.33 -6.94 7.25
N ALA A 63 5.64 -6.86 7.50
CA ALA A 63 6.21 -7.00 8.84
C ALA A 63 5.79 -5.88 9.82
N PHE A 64 5.23 -4.79 9.29
CA PHE A 64 4.79 -3.63 10.07
C PHE A 64 3.26 -3.57 10.23
N ALA A 65 2.51 -4.46 9.58
CA ALA A 65 1.05 -4.35 9.46
C ALA A 65 0.29 -4.59 10.77
N ALA A 66 0.91 -5.29 11.73
CA ALA A 66 0.34 -5.50 13.07
C ALA A 66 0.39 -4.23 13.95
N ASP A 67 1.41 -3.39 13.77
CA ASP A 67 1.66 -2.24 14.65
C ASP A 67 1.30 -0.89 14.00
N TYR A 68 1.30 -0.84 12.66
CA TYR A 68 1.12 0.38 11.88
C TYR A 68 0.00 0.25 10.86
N ARG A 69 -0.62 1.39 10.54
CA ARG A 69 -1.40 1.53 9.30
C ARG A 69 -0.42 1.68 8.14
N VAL A 70 -0.14 0.58 7.46
CA VAL A 70 0.80 0.50 6.34
C VAL A 70 0.15 1.01 5.05
N LEU A 71 0.81 1.94 4.37
CA LEU A 71 0.46 2.39 3.02
C LEU A 71 1.68 2.27 2.10
N ALA A 72 1.55 1.58 0.97
CA ALA A 72 2.59 1.50 -0.05
C ALA A 72 2.05 2.00 -1.40
N PRO A 73 2.12 3.31 -1.68
CA PRO A 73 1.67 3.88 -2.95
C PRO A 73 2.71 3.72 -4.06
N ASP A 74 2.23 3.52 -5.29
CA ASP A 74 3.00 3.82 -6.49
C ASP A 74 3.03 5.34 -6.70
N LEU A 75 4.22 5.90 -6.96
CA LEU A 75 4.38 7.32 -7.27
C LEU A 75 3.61 7.66 -8.57
N LEU A 76 3.03 8.87 -8.66
CA LEU A 76 2.25 9.30 -9.82
C LEU A 76 3.02 9.18 -11.13
N GLY A 77 2.56 8.32 -12.05
CA GLY A 77 3.24 8.04 -13.31
C GLY A 77 4.20 6.85 -13.28
N TRP A 78 4.31 6.16 -12.14
CA TRP A 78 5.04 4.91 -11.95
C TRP A 78 4.11 3.77 -11.55
N GLY A 79 4.63 2.54 -11.62
CA GLY A 79 3.97 1.35 -11.09
C GLY A 79 2.72 0.90 -11.84
N ALA A 80 1.71 0.47 -11.08
CA ALA A 80 0.55 -0.21 -11.63
C ALA A 80 -0.30 0.72 -12.53
N PRO A 81 -0.85 0.19 -13.64
CA PRO A 81 -1.69 0.98 -14.51
C PRO A 81 -2.94 1.45 -13.78
N THR A 82 -3.21 2.74 -13.92
CA THR A 82 -4.47 3.35 -13.52
C THR A 82 -5.59 2.84 -14.42
N ILE A 83 -6.45 1.97 -13.90
CA ILE A 83 -7.70 1.64 -14.59
C ILE A 83 -8.66 2.79 -14.28
N ARG A 84 -9.15 3.46 -15.34
CA ARG A 84 -10.19 4.50 -15.25
C ARG A 84 -11.57 3.87 -15.08
#